data_AF-A0A8B9PTQ4-F1
#
_entry.id   AF-A0A8B9PTQ4-F1
#
_cell.length_a   1.000
_cell.length_b   1.000
_cell.length_c   1.000
_cell.angle_alpha   90.00
_cell.angle_beta   90.00
_cell.angle_gamma   90.00
#
_symmetry.space_group_name_H-M   'P 1'
#
loop_
_entity.id
_entity.type
_entity.pdbx_description
1 polymer ?
#
loop_
_entity_poly.entity_id
_entity_poly.type
_entity_poly.pdbx_seq_one_letter_code
_entity_poly.pdbx_strand_id
1 'polypeptide(L)'
;MKKYCQVIRVMAHTQMRLLPLRQKKSHLMEIQVNGGSVAEKVDWAREKLEQQVPVSTVFGQDEMIDVIGVTKGKGYKGVTSRWHTKKLPRKTHRGLRKVACIGAWHPARVAFSVARAGQKGYHHRTEINKKIYKIGQGYQIKDGKLIKNNASTDYDLSDKSINPLGGFVHYGEVTNDFIMLKGCVVGTKKRVLTLRKSLLVQTKRRALEKIDLKFIDTTSKFGHGRFQTAEEKKAFMGPLKKDRIAKEETA
;
A
#
# COMPACT_ATOMS: atom_id res chain seq x y z
N MET A 1 -22.12 7.45 -27.39
CA MET A 1 -21.64 6.34 -26.53
C MET A 1 -22.55 5.11 -26.62
N LYS A 2 -23.84 5.21 -26.26
CA LYS A 2 -24.75 4.05 -26.20
C LYS A 2 -24.85 3.20 -27.47
N LYS A 3 -24.78 3.83 -28.66
CA LYS A 3 -24.97 3.14 -29.97
C LYS A 3 -23.71 2.47 -30.53
N TYR A 4 -22.51 3.01 -30.24
CA TYR A 4 -21.28 2.66 -30.97
C TYR A 4 -20.16 2.12 -30.07
N CYS A 5 -20.15 2.42 -28.78
CA CYS A 5 -19.08 2.02 -27.88
C CYS A 5 -19.34 0.62 -27.31
N GLN A 6 -18.31 -0.24 -27.25
CA GLN A 6 -18.40 -1.56 -26.62
C GLN A 6 -17.96 -1.52 -25.14
N VAL A 7 -16.97 -0.67 -24.83
CA VAL A 7 -16.39 -0.54 -23.49
C VAL A 7 -16.57 0.88 -23.00
N ILE A 8 -17.07 1.01 -21.77
CA ILE A 8 -17.24 2.29 -21.09
C ILE A 8 -16.24 2.36 -19.94
N ARG A 9 -15.49 3.45 -19.87
CA ARG A 9 -14.57 3.77 -18.77
C ARG A 9 -14.91 5.15 -18.22
N VAL A 10 -14.80 5.30 -16.91
CA VAL A 10 -14.94 6.58 -16.21
C VAL A 10 -13.57 7.14 -15.88
N MET A 11 -13.39 8.46 -15.94
CA MET A 11 -12.21 9.12 -15.44
C MET A 11 -12.44 9.51 -13.98
N ALA A 12 -11.57 9.05 -13.09
CA ALA A 12 -11.57 9.43 -11.68
C ALA A 12 -10.23 10.05 -11.30
N HIS A 13 -10.22 10.90 -10.27
CA HIS A 13 -8.99 11.44 -9.72
C HIS A 13 -8.91 11.31 -8.21
N THR A 14 -7.70 11.23 -7.68
CA THR A 14 -7.47 11.22 -6.23
C THR A 14 -7.72 12.60 -5.61
N GLN A 15 -8.17 12.63 -4.36
CA GLN A 15 -8.32 13.87 -3.58
C GLN A 15 -7.07 14.12 -2.73
N MET A 16 -6.04 14.74 -3.33
CA MET A 16 -4.73 14.91 -2.68
C MET A 16 -4.75 15.83 -1.46
N ARG A 17 -5.70 16.77 -1.37
CA ARG A 17 -5.85 17.69 -0.23
C ARG A 17 -6.07 16.96 1.09
N LEU A 18 -6.67 15.77 1.04
CA LEU A 18 -6.95 14.96 2.23
C LEU A 18 -5.75 14.15 2.71
N LEU A 19 -4.63 14.13 1.96
CA LEU A 19 -3.47 13.30 2.25
C LEU A 19 -2.34 14.14 2.88
N PRO A 20 -1.52 13.58 3.79
CA PRO A 20 -0.37 14.27 4.39
C PRO A 20 0.85 14.29 3.44
N LEU A 21 0.62 14.55 2.16
CA LEU A 21 1.63 14.53 1.11
C LEU A 21 1.97 15.94 0.65
N ARG A 22 3.23 16.16 0.29
CA ARG A 22 3.69 17.44 -0.29
C ARG A 22 3.02 17.73 -1.64
N GLN A 23 2.73 16.68 -2.41
CA GLN A 23 2.15 16.80 -3.75
C GLN A 23 0.68 17.24 -3.67
N LYS A 24 0.34 18.32 -4.38
CA LYS A 24 -1.05 18.81 -4.51
C LYS A 24 -1.75 18.29 -5.77
N LYS A 25 -0.99 18.03 -6.85
CA LYS A 25 -1.52 17.55 -8.14
C LYS A 25 -2.15 16.16 -7.98
N SER A 26 -3.40 16.00 -8.40
CA SER A 26 -4.12 14.73 -8.37
C SER A 26 -3.60 13.72 -9.40
N HIS A 27 -3.84 12.44 -9.11
CA HIS A 27 -3.61 11.35 -10.06
C HIS A 27 -4.94 11.03 -10.74
N LEU A 28 -4.97 11.09 -12.08
CA LEU A 28 -6.12 10.69 -12.89
C LEU A 28 -5.97 9.23 -13.32
N MET A 29 -7.09 8.52 -13.41
CA MET A 29 -7.13 7.13 -13.86
C MET A 29 -8.44 6.85 -14.60
N GLU A 30 -8.34 6.12 -15.71
CA GLU A 30 -9.50 5.47 -16.33
C GLU A 30 -9.84 4.18 -15.58
N ILE A 31 -11.11 4.04 -15.19
CA ILE A 31 -11.64 2.86 -14.50
C ILE A 31 -12.76 2.28 -15.36
N GLN A 32 -12.66 1.00 -15.72
CA GLN A 32 -13.66 0.35 -16.56
C GLN A 32 -14.92 -0.01 -15.76
N VAL A 33 -16.09 0.31 -16.33
CA VAL A 33 -17.40 -0.06 -15.78
C VAL A 33 -17.81 -1.43 -16.35
N ASN A 34 -17.98 -2.41 -15.48
CA ASN A 34 -18.38 -3.77 -15.83
C ASN A 34 -19.79 -4.08 -15.31
N GLY A 35 -20.45 -5.08 -15.92
CA GLY A 35 -21.85 -5.44 -15.64
C GLY A 35 -22.85 -4.62 -16.47
N GLY A 36 -24.00 -5.24 -16.80
CA GLY A 36 -25.10 -4.57 -17.53
C GLY A 36 -24.83 -4.25 -19.01
N SER A 37 -25.83 -3.65 -19.65
CA SER A 37 -25.76 -3.18 -21.04
C SER A 37 -24.92 -1.90 -21.17
N VAL A 38 -24.48 -1.54 -22.38
CA VAL A 38 -23.73 -0.28 -22.62
C VAL A 38 -24.59 0.94 -22.24
N ALA A 39 -25.90 0.88 -22.47
CA ALA A 39 -26.82 1.96 -22.09
C ALA A 39 -26.84 2.17 -20.57
N GLU A 40 -27.02 1.09 -19.80
CA GLU A 40 -26.99 1.14 -18.33
C GLU A 40 -25.65 1.66 -17.79
N LYS A 41 -24.53 1.21 -18.35
CA LYS A 41 -23.19 1.70 -17.96
C LYS A 41 -23.04 3.21 -18.16
N VAL A 42 -23.56 3.74 -19.27
CA VAL A 42 -23.52 5.17 -19.57
C VAL A 42 -24.41 5.95 -18.61
N ASP A 43 -25.61 5.44 -18.31
CA ASP A 43 -26.54 6.10 -17.38
C ASP A 43 -25.97 6.12 -15.96
N TRP A 44 -25.43 4.99 -15.49
CA TRP A 44 -24.75 4.91 -14.20
C TRP A 44 -23.53 5.83 -14.13
N ALA A 45 -22.70 5.86 -15.17
CA ALA A 45 -21.54 6.74 -15.24
C ALA A 45 -21.93 8.23 -15.21
N ARG A 46 -23.06 8.58 -15.84
CA ARG A 46 -23.61 9.94 -15.82
C ARG A 46 -24.16 10.30 -14.43
N GLU A 47 -24.83 9.37 -13.77
CA GLU A 47 -25.33 9.57 -12.40
C GLU A 47 -24.18 9.82 -11.42
N LYS A 48 -23.07 9.09 -11.55
CA LYS A 48 -21.88 9.24 -10.69
C LYS A 48 -20.92 10.34 -11.11
N LEU A 49 -21.23 11.09 -12.17
CA LEU A 49 -20.42 12.21 -12.61
C LEU A 49 -20.41 13.30 -11.53
N GLU A 50 -19.23 13.91 -11.31
CA GLU A 50 -18.99 14.91 -10.25
C GLU A 50 -19.24 14.44 -8.80
N GLN A 51 -19.45 13.13 -8.59
CA GLN A 51 -19.63 12.56 -7.26
C GLN A 51 -18.36 11.85 -6.75
N GLN A 52 -18.34 11.61 -5.45
CA GLN A 52 -17.28 10.83 -4.80
C GLN A 52 -17.65 9.35 -4.78
N VAL A 53 -16.66 8.48 -5.03
CA VAL A 53 -16.83 7.03 -4.96
C VAL A 53 -15.91 6.49 -3.86
N PRO A 54 -16.45 6.04 -2.71
CA PRO A 54 -15.65 5.51 -1.63
C PRO A 54 -15.18 4.08 -1.92
N VAL A 55 -14.07 3.70 -1.30
CA VAL A 55 -13.41 2.40 -1.56
C VAL A 55 -14.29 1.19 -1.21
N SER A 56 -15.17 1.33 -0.21
CA SER A 56 -16.12 0.30 0.24
C SER A 56 -17.18 -0.05 -0.80
N THR A 57 -17.49 0.86 -1.74
CA THR A 57 -18.41 0.57 -2.85
C THR A 57 -17.73 -0.20 -3.98
N VAL A 58 -16.40 -0.13 -4.05
CA VAL A 58 -15.60 -0.80 -5.09
C VAL A 58 -15.17 -2.18 -4.61
N PHE A 59 -14.63 -2.30 -3.40
CA PHE A 59 -14.07 -3.54 -2.86
C PHE A 59 -14.81 -4.04 -1.63
N GLY A 60 -14.84 -5.36 -1.46
CA GLY A 60 -15.40 -6.03 -0.29
C GLY A 60 -14.35 -6.45 0.73
N GLN A 61 -14.81 -6.67 1.96
CA GLN A 61 -14.03 -7.35 2.99
C GLN A 61 -13.70 -8.79 2.54
N ASP A 62 -12.53 -9.31 2.94
CA ASP A 62 -12.02 -10.65 2.62
C ASP A 62 -11.79 -10.94 1.12
N GLU A 63 -11.94 -9.94 0.26
CA GLU A 63 -11.77 -10.07 -1.18
C GLU A 63 -10.29 -10.21 -1.57
N MET A 64 -10.03 -11.03 -2.60
CA MET A 64 -8.72 -11.11 -3.25
C MET A 64 -8.64 -10.08 -4.38
N ILE A 65 -7.66 -9.19 -4.29
CA ILE A 65 -7.42 -8.15 -5.29
C ILE A 65 -6.00 -8.25 -5.88
N ASP A 66 -5.78 -7.53 -6.97
CA ASP A 66 -4.46 -7.36 -7.56
C ASP A 66 -3.94 -5.95 -7.28
N VAL A 67 -2.66 -5.85 -6.93
CA VAL A 67 -1.97 -4.57 -6.71
C VAL A 67 -1.01 -4.31 -7.85
N ILE A 68 -1.19 -3.17 -8.50
CA ILE A 68 -0.37 -2.71 -9.61
C ILE A 68 0.39 -1.47 -9.16
N GLY A 69 1.69 -1.45 -9.43
CA GLY A 69 2.50 -0.30 -9.08
C GLY A 69 3.93 -0.39 -9.57
N VAL A 70 4.66 0.71 -9.35
CA VAL A 70 6.08 0.79 -9.66
C VAL A 70 6.89 0.40 -8.42
N THR A 71 7.79 -0.57 -8.56
CA THR A 71 8.64 -1.05 -7.48
C THR A 71 9.60 0.02 -6.94
N LYS A 72 10.18 -0.22 -5.75
CA LYS A 72 11.22 0.65 -5.19
C LYS A 72 12.46 0.67 -6.10
N GLY A 73 12.86 1.85 -6.53
CA GLY A 73 14.07 2.07 -7.32
C GLY A 73 15.34 1.76 -6.53
N LYS A 74 16.31 1.13 -7.18
CA LYS A 74 17.65 0.85 -6.61
C LYS A 74 18.78 1.39 -7.50
N GLY A 75 18.48 2.07 -8.60
CA GLY A 75 19.45 2.69 -9.51
C GLY A 75 20.27 1.68 -10.31
N TYR A 76 21.43 2.11 -10.81
CA TYR A 76 22.38 1.24 -11.52
C TYR A 76 23.03 0.24 -10.56
N LYS A 77 22.95 -1.06 -10.87
CA LYS A 77 23.52 -2.15 -10.06
C LYS A 77 24.26 -3.17 -10.92
N GLY A 78 25.32 -3.73 -10.34
CA GLY A 78 26.07 -4.84 -10.91
C GLY A 78 25.28 -6.16 -10.92
N VAL A 79 25.77 -7.12 -11.70
CA VAL A 79 25.13 -8.43 -11.95
C VAL A 79 24.81 -9.22 -10.68
N THR A 80 25.73 -9.24 -9.70
CA THR A 80 25.51 -9.94 -8.42
C THR A 80 24.31 -9.38 -7.66
N SER A 81 24.11 -8.06 -7.67
CA SER A 81 22.93 -7.49 -6.99
C SER A 81 21.68 -7.63 -7.86
N ARG A 82 21.77 -7.33 -9.16
CA ARG A 82 20.60 -7.26 -10.05
C ARG A 82 20.02 -8.64 -10.39
N TRP A 83 20.89 -9.59 -10.70
CA TRP A 83 20.55 -10.94 -11.17
C TRP A 83 20.91 -12.05 -10.18
N HIS A 84 21.45 -11.69 -9.00
CA HIS A 84 21.77 -12.66 -7.94
C HIS A 84 22.79 -13.74 -8.36
N THR A 85 23.71 -13.41 -9.28
CA THR A 85 24.78 -14.34 -9.69
C THR A 85 25.75 -14.64 -8.55
N LYS A 86 26.32 -15.85 -8.52
CA LYS A 86 27.36 -16.25 -7.56
C LYS A 86 28.56 -15.30 -7.68
N LYS A 87 29.12 -14.88 -6.53
CA LYS A 87 30.37 -14.11 -6.48
C LYS A 87 31.54 -15.01 -6.86
N LEU A 88 32.53 -14.46 -7.55
CA LEU A 88 33.78 -15.16 -7.84
C LEU A 88 34.66 -15.26 -6.58
N PRO A 89 35.67 -16.16 -6.58
CA PRO A 89 36.60 -16.30 -5.46
C PRO A 89 37.29 -15.00 -5.06
N ARG A 90 37.74 -14.93 -3.81
CA ARG A 90 38.40 -13.74 -3.24
C ARG A 90 39.62 -13.28 -4.04
N LYS A 91 40.39 -14.22 -4.60
CA LYS A 91 41.64 -13.96 -5.33
C LYS A 91 41.45 -13.64 -6.83
N THR A 92 40.21 -13.43 -7.29
CA THR A 92 39.96 -13.09 -8.69
C THR A 92 40.49 -11.71 -9.05
N HIS A 93 41.40 -11.66 -10.02
CA HIS A 93 41.91 -10.41 -10.57
C HIS A 93 40.82 -9.64 -11.34
N ARG A 94 40.86 -8.29 -11.27
CA ARG A 94 39.86 -7.37 -11.84
C ARG A 94 38.43 -7.60 -11.32
N GLY A 95 38.31 -7.77 -10.01
CA GLY A 95 37.04 -7.77 -9.29
C GLY A 95 36.24 -9.08 -9.34
N LEU A 96 35.56 -9.38 -8.24
CA LEU A 96 34.87 -10.66 -8.02
C LEU A 96 33.34 -10.61 -8.19
N ARG A 97 32.75 -9.43 -8.39
CA ARG A 97 31.28 -9.22 -8.47
C ARG A 97 30.80 -9.12 -9.92
N LYS A 98 31.18 -10.10 -10.73
CA LYS A 98 30.92 -10.17 -12.18
C LYS A 98 30.48 -11.58 -12.59
N VAL A 99 29.96 -11.70 -13.80
CA VAL A 99 29.84 -12.99 -14.49
C VAL A 99 31.20 -13.27 -15.14
N ALA A 100 31.71 -14.51 -15.02
CA ALA A 100 33.03 -14.87 -15.54
C ALA A 100 33.01 -14.98 -17.08
N CYS A 101 32.24 -15.93 -17.62
CA CYS A 101 32.06 -16.14 -19.06
C CYS A 101 30.70 -15.59 -19.51
N ILE A 102 30.66 -14.75 -20.53
CA ILE A 102 29.45 -14.07 -21.03
C ILE A 102 28.85 -14.72 -22.28
N GLY A 103 29.47 -15.78 -22.82
CA GLY A 103 29.04 -16.49 -24.02
C GLY A 103 30.16 -17.34 -24.61
N ALA A 104 29.81 -18.27 -25.49
CA ALA A 104 30.76 -19.04 -26.30
C ALA A 104 31.33 -18.17 -27.44
N TRP A 105 32.32 -18.70 -28.17
CA TRP A 105 32.86 -18.03 -29.35
C TRP A 105 31.80 -17.91 -30.45
N HIS A 106 31.10 -19.01 -30.76
CA HIS A 106 29.98 -19.04 -31.69
C HIS A 106 28.71 -19.40 -30.92
N PRO A 107 27.65 -18.59 -30.96
CA PRO A 107 27.46 -17.36 -31.76
C PRO A 107 28.34 -16.18 -31.31
N ALA A 108 28.92 -15.44 -32.26
CA ALA A 108 29.81 -14.30 -32.02
C ALA A 108 29.08 -13.02 -31.55
N ARG A 109 28.16 -13.17 -30.59
CA ARG A 109 27.29 -12.12 -30.05
C ARG A 109 26.99 -12.43 -28.59
N VAL A 110 26.91 -11.41 -27.74
CA VAL A 110 26.44 -11.58 -26.36
C VAL A 110 24.92 -11.72 -26.39
N ALA A 111 24.39 -12.85 -25.92
CA ALA A 111 22.96 -13.11 -25.89
C ALA A 111 22.22 -12.22 -24.87
N PHE A 112 20.96 -11.90 -25.15
CA PHE A 112 20.10 -11.10 -24.27
C PHE A 112 19.80 -11.78 -22.93
N SER A 113 19.86 -13.13 -22.88
CA SER A 113 19.63 -13.93 -21.68
C SER A 113 20.76 -13.80 -20.65
N VAL A 114 21.92 -13.27 -21.04
CA VAL A 114 23.09 -13.14 -20.18
C VAL A 114 22.88 -12.03 -19.15
N ALA A 115 23.16 -12.33 -17.89
CA ALA A 115 23.08 -11.37 -16.80
C ALA A 115 24.09 -10.22 -17.00
N ARG A 116 23.59 -9.01 -17.29
CA ARG A 116 24.39 -7.77 -17.38
C ARG A 116 24.05 -6.76 -16.28
N ALA A 117 24.99 -5.87 -15.96
CA ALA A 117 24.77 -4.76 -15.05
C ALA A 117 23.81 -3.71 -15.66
N GLY A 118 23.17 -2.91 -14.83
CA GLY A 118 22.25 -1.84 -15.27
C GLY A 118 21.17 -1.54 -14.24
N GLN A 119 20.06 -0.95 -14.69
CA GLN A 119 18.95 -0.54 -13.82
C GLN A 119 18.40 -1.72 -13.00
N LYS A 120 18.23 -1.49 -11.69
CA LYS A 120 17.53 -2.41 -10.78
C LYS A 120 16.39 -1.66 -10.07
N GLY A 121 15.18 -2.20 -10.18
CA GLY A 121 13.99 -1.64 -9.54
C GLY A 121 13.45 -0.42 -10.29
N TYR A 122 12.37 0.17 -9.78
CA TYR A 122 11.54 1.12 -10.54
C TYR A 122 10.89 0.47 -11.77
N HIS A 123 10.64 -0.84 -11.70
CA HIS A 123 9.91 -1.57 -12.73
C HIS A 123 8.42 -1.59 -12.40
N HIS A 124 7.57 -1.52 -13.42
CA HIS A 124 6.14 -1.77 -13.31
C HIS A 124 5.87 -3.25 -12.98
N ARG A 125 5.05 -3.54 -11.98
CA ARG A 125 4.70 -4.89 -11.55
C ARG A 125 3.23 -4.99 -11.17
N THR A 126 2.68 -6.16 -11.43
CA THR A 126 1.35 -6.57 -10.97
C THR A 126 1.52 -7.76 -10.05
N GLU A 127 1.11 -7.60 -8.80
CA GLU A 127 1.08 -8.68 -7.81
C GLU A 127 -0.37 -9.08 -7.58
N ILE A 128 -0.70 -10.32 -7.94
CA ILE A 128 -2.07 -10.85 -7.83
C ILE A 128 -2.35 -11.43 -6.44
N ASN A 129 -3.63 -11.66 -6.13
CA ASN A 129 -4.07 -12.43 -4.96
C ASN A 129 -3.65 -11.82 -3.60
N LYS A 130 -3.71 -10.50 -3.49
CA LYS A 130 -3.55 -9.77 -2.22
C LYS A 130 -4.90 -9.73 -1.52
N LYS A 131 -4.99 -10.38 -0.36
CA LYS A 131 -6.23 -10.47 0.41
C LYS A 131 -6.48 -9.19 1.21
N ILE A 132 -7.69 -8.66 1.13
CA ILE A 132 -8.17 -7.58 1.99
C ILE A 132 -8.47 -8.17 3.37
N TYR A 133 -7.85 -7.62 4.41
CA TYR A 133 -8.07 -7.98 5.81
C TYR A 133 -8.96 -6.99 6.54
N LYS A 134 -8.98 -5.72 6.13
CA LYS A 134 -9.87 -4.71 6.70
C LYS A 134 -10.07 -3.60 5.69
N ILE A 135 -11.31 -3.19 5.49
CA ILE A 135 -11.64 -1.88 4.92
C ILE A 135 -11.95 -0.96 6.11
N GLY A 136 -10.95 -0.16 6.49
CA GLY A 136 -11.06 0.72 7.65
C GLY A 136 -11.66 2.06 7.27
N GLN A 137 -12.55 2.56 8.12
CA GLN A 137 -13.13 3.89 7.97
C GLN A 137 -12.13 4.97 8.42
N GLY A 138 -12.18 6.10 7.72
CA GLY A 138 -11.50 7.33 8.15
C GLY A 138 -12.07 7.88 9.46
N TYR A 139 -11.44 8.94 9.94
CA TYR A 139 -11.91 9.67 11.13
C TYR A 139 -13.25 10.32 10.83
N GLN A 140 -14.21 10.12 11.73
CA GLN A 140 -15.56 10.64 11.61
C GLN A 140 -15.90 11.47 12.83
N ILE A 141 -16.68 12.54 12.65
CA ILE A 141 -17.26 13.29 13.75
C ILE A 141 -18.69 12.80 13.90
N LYS A 142 -19.00 12.19 15.05
CA LYS A 142 -20.39 11.87 15.44
C LYS A 142 -20.66 12.56 16.76
N ASP A 143 -21.79 13.24 16.85
CA ASP A 143 -22.24 13.94 18.07
C ASP A 143 -21.18 14.92 18.63
N GLY A 144 -20.46 15.60 17.74
CA GLY A 144 -19.38 16.52 18.10
C GLY A 144 -18.07 15.86 18.57
N LYS A 145 -18.05 14.53 18.71
CA LYS A 145 -16.86 13.76 19.12
C LYS A 145 -16.16 13.14 17.91
N LEU A 146 -14.84 13.32 17.84
CA LEU A 146 -14.00 12.69 16.84
C LEU A 146 -13.82 11.19 17.18
N ILE A 147 -14.37 10.32 16.34
CA ILE A 147 -14.21 8.88 16.40
C ILE A 147 -13.04 8.49 15.48
N LYS A 148 -12.01 7.91 16.09
CA LYS A 148 -10.73 7.53 15.44
C LYS A 148 -10.33 6.08 15.68
N ASN A 149 -11.18 5.28 16.30
CA ASN A 149 -10.94 3.90 16.74
C ASN A 149 -10.89 2.85 15.61
N ASN A 150 -10.30 3.20 14.46
CA ASN A 150 -10.30 2.36 13.27
C ASN A 150 -9.34 1.15 13.33
N ALA A 151 -8.56 1.00 14.40
CA ALA A 151 -7.80 -0.21 14.72
C ALA A 151 -8.34 -0.99 15.93
N SER A 152 -9.47 -0.56 16.50
CA SER A 152 -10.23 -1.39 17.43
C SER A 152 -10.79 -2.62 16.69
N THR A 153 -10.90 -3.71 17.42
CA THR A 153 -11.46 -4.99 16.96
C THR A 153 -12.46 -5.51 17.98
N ASP A 154 -13.27 -6.50 17.61
CA ASP A 154 -14.31 -7.03 18.49
C ASP A 154 -13.73 -7.68 19.78
N TYR A 155 -12.45 -8.07 19.74
CA TYR A 155 -11.72 -8.66 20.87
C TYR A 155 -10.81 -7.66 21.60
N ASP A 156 -10.59 -6.47 21.03
CA ASP A 156 -9.75 -5.42 21.58
C ASP A 156 -10.45 -4.06 21.43
N LEU A 157 -11.18 -3.71 22.49
CA LEU A 157 -12.03 -2.52 22.58
C LEU A 157 -11.24 -1.23 22.86
N SER A 158 -9.91 -1.27 22.82
CA SER A 158 -9.07 -0.09 23.00
C SER A 158 -9.43 1.00 21.98
N ASP A 159 -9.59 2.25 22.44
CA ASP A 159 -9.81 3.42 21.57
C ASP A 159 -8.50 3.84 20.88
N LYS A 160 -8.11 3.06 19.86
CA LYS A 160 -6.89 3.27 19.08
C LYS A 160 -7.15 3.35 17.59
N SER A 161 -6.45 4.28 16.96
CA SER A 161 -6.39 4.40 15.50
C SER A 161 -5.35 3.46 14.90
N ILE A 162 -5.42 3.24 13.60
CA ILE A 162 -4.44 2.50 12.80
C ILE A 162 -3.06 3.14 12.79
N ASN A 163 -2.97 4.41 13.18
CA ASN A 163 -1.71 5.11 13.26
C ASN A 163 -0.89 4.59 14.44
N PRO A 164 0.36 4.13 14.20
CA PRO A 164 1.24 3.75 15.28
C PRO A 164 1.66 4.98 16.10
N LEU A 165 2.18 4.76 17.31
CA LEU A 165 2.74 5.87 18.12
C LEU A 165 3.82 6.64 17.34
N GLY A 166 3.61 7.94 17.18
CA GLY A 166 4.48 8.83 16.38
C GLY A 166 4.17 8.85 14.87
N GLY A 167 3.09 8.19 14.44
CA GLY A 167 2.65 8.14 13.04
C GLY A 167 3.44 7.16 12.18
N PHE A 168 2.99 6.96 10.94
CA PHE A 168 3.70 6.09 10.01
C PHE A 168 5.01 6.74 9.55
N VAL A 169 6.14 6.13 9.91
CA VAL A 169 7.49 6.63 9.60
C VAL A 169 7.64 6.96 8.12
N HIS A 170 8.03 8.20 7.78
CA HIS A 170 8.14 8.73 6.41
C HIS A 170 6.85 8.77 5.58
N TYR A 171 5.68 8.57 6.20
CA TYR A 171 4.37 8.74 5.56
C TYR A 171 3.64 9.93 6.19
N GLY A 172 3.31 9.84 7.48
CA GLY A 172 2.42 10.77 8.19
C GLY A 172 1.29 10.00 8.88
N GLU A 173 0.16 10.66 9.09
CA GLU A 173 -1.04 10.06 9.69
C GLU A 173 -2.06 9.65 8.62
N VAL A 174 -2.71 8.51 8.83
CA VAL A 174 -3.82 8.01 8.03
C VAL A 174 -5.11 8.41 8.72
N THR A 175 -5.80 9.41 8.15
CA THR A 175 -7.07 9.95 8.68
C THR A 175 -8.27 9.57 7.81
N ASN A 176 -8.05 9.07 6.59
CA ASN A 176 -9.11 8.71 5.65
C ASN A 176 -9.30 7.18 5.61
N ASP A 177 -10.26 6.74 4.80
CA ASP A 177 -10.48 5.32 4.54
C ASP A 177 -9.19 4.64 4.07
N PHE A 178 -9.00 3.38 4.51
CA PHE A 178 -7.83 2.59 4.15
C PHE A 178 -8.19 1.13 3.90
N ILE A 179 -7.32 0.46 3.15
CA ILE A 179 -7.37 -1.00 2.99
C ILE A 179 -6.14 -1.59 3.67
N MET A 180 -6.37 -2.53 4.58
CA MET A 180 -5.33 -3.40 5.13
C MET A 180 -5.20 -4.64 4.23
N LEU A 181 -4.04 -4.82 3.61
CA LEU A 181 -3.75 -5.98 2.77
C LEU A 181 -2.85 -6.97 3.49
N LYS A 182 -3.06 -8.26 3.23
CA LYS A 182 -2.18 -9.34 3.69
C LYS A 182 -0.82 -9.24 3.02
N GLY A 183 0.23 -9.11 3.83
CA GLY A 183 1.63 -9.17 3.40
C GLY A 183 2.17 -7.86 2.82
N CYS A 184 3.30 -7.95 2.12
CA CYS A 184 3.93 -6.79 1.49
C CYS A 184 3.33 -6.47 0.11
N VAL A 185 3.51 -5.22 -0.33
CA VAL A 185 3.16 -4.74 -1.67
C VAL A 185 4.33 -3.95 -2.27
N VAL A 186 4.31 -3.77 -3.59
CA VAL A 186 5.35 -3.02 -4.30
C VAL A 186 5.38 -1.54 -3.92
N GLY A 187 6.56 -0.92 -4.08
CA GLY A 187 6.72 0.52 -4.02
C GLY A 187 7.41 1.03 -2.76
N THR A 188 7.56 2.35 -2.69
CA THR A 188 8.03 3.06 -1.49
C THR A 188 6.82 3.51 -0.67
N LYS A 189 7.05 3.97 0.56
CA LYS A 189 6.04 4.76 1.28
C LYS A 189 5.65 5.99 0.43
N LYS A 190 4.41 6.49 0.58
CA LYS A 190 3.83 7.59 -0.21
C LYS A 190 3.68 7.30 -1.72
N ARG A 191 3.85 6.04 -2.14
CA ARG A 191 3.68 5.62 -3.54
C ARG A 191 2.20 5.42 -3.84
N VAL A 192 1.72 6.01 -4.94
CA VAL A 192 0.41 5.66 -5.50
C VAL A 192 0.41 4.21 -5.97
N LEU A 193 -0.62 3.46 -5.58
CA LEU A 193 -0.83 2.07 -5.99
C LEU A 193 -2.21 1.96 -6.61
N THR A 194 -2.31 1.15 -7.66
CA THR A 194 -3.57 0.87 -8.33
C THR A 194 -4.08 -0.48 -7.85
N LEU A 195 -5.29 -0.49 -7.30
CA LEU A 195 -5.98 -1.70 -6.87
C LEU A 195 -6.94 -2.12 -7.96
N ARG A 196 -6.93 -3.41 -8.32
CA ARG A 196 -7.81 -3.96 -9.36
C ARG A 196 -8.52 -5.19 -8.81
N LYS A 197 -9.78 -5.36 -9.19
CA LYS A 197 -10.50 -6.64 -9.01
C LYS A 197 -9.69 -7.78 -9.64
N SER A 198 -9.74 -8.95 -9.00
CA SER A 198 -9.06 -10.13 -9.56
C SER A 198 -9.65 -10.49 -10.92
N LEU A 199 -8.79 -10.88 -11.85
CA LEU A 199 -9.21 -11.41 -13.16
C LEU A 199 -9.57 -12.91 -13.10
N LEU A 200 -9.26 -13.56 -11.98
CA LEU A 200 -9.44 -15.00 -11.78
C LEU A 200 -10.67 -15.25 -10.92
N VAL A 201 -11.41 -16.32 -11.25
CA VAL A 201 -12.45 -16.83 -10.36
C VAL A 201 -11.78 -17.45 -9.13
N GLN A 202 -12.18 -16.98 -7.95
CA GLN A 202 -11.58 -17.40 -6.68
C GLN A 202 -12.39 -18.55 -6.08
N THR A 203 -11.89 -19.78 -6.21
CA THR A 203 -12.56 -21.00 -5.69
C THR A 203 -11.80 -21.66 -4.55
N LYS A 204 -10.55 -21.25 -4.31
CA LYS A 204 -9.70 -21.87 -3.30
C LYS A 204 -10.21 -21.56 -1.89
N ARG A 205 -10.25 -22.55 -1.00
CA ARG A 205 -10.60 -22.38 0.43
C ARG A 205 -9.80 -21.24 1.09
N ARG A 206 -8.49 -21.15 0.81
CA ARG A 206 -7.62 -20.07 1.31
C ARG A 206 -8.04 -18.67 0.81
N ALA A 207 -8.58 -18.58 -0.41
CA ALA A 207 -9.04 -17.32 -0.97
C ALA A 207 -10.37 -16.89 -0.32
N LEU A 208 -11.29 -17.84 -0.12
CA LEU A 208 -12.65 -17.60 0.40
C LEU A 208 -12.76 -17.54 1.94
N GLU A 209 -11.67 -17.79 2.65
CA GLU A 209 -11.61 -17.71 4.12
C GLU A 209 -12.08 -16.34 4.65
N LYS A 210 -13.02 -16.31 5.59
CA LYS A 210 -13.40 -15.05 6.25
C LYS A 210 -12.36 -14.65 7.28
N ILE A 211 -11.99 -13.37 7.33
CA ILE A 211 -10.95 -12.89 8.24
C ILE A 211 -11.60 -12.19 9.42
N ASP A 212 -11.35 -12.73 10.61
CA ASP A 212 -11.70 -12.13 11.88
C ASP A 212 -10.42 -11.67 12.60
N LEU A 213 -10.23 -10.35 12.71
CA LEU A 213 -9.03 -9.76 13.31
C LEU A 213 -9.22 -9.62 14.81
N LYS A 214 -8.34 -10.24 15.60
CA LYS A 214 -8.41 -10.17 17.08
C LYS A 214 -7.60 -9.03 17.69
N PHE A 215 -6.56 -8.58 17.00
CA PHE A 215 -5.66 -7.56 17.51
C PHE A 215 -4.91 -6.90 16.36
N ILE A 216 -4.69 -5.58 16.48
CA ILE A 216 -3.87 -4.79 15.57
C ILE A 216 -2.79 -4.08 16.39
N ASP A 217 -1.53 -4.31 16.03
CA ASP A 217 -0.39 -3.69 16.69
C ASP A 217 -0.18 -2.24 16.22
N THR A 218 -0.33 -1.30 17.14
CA THR A 218 -0.17 0.15 16.96
C THR A 218 1.07 0.69 17.70
N THR A 219 1.99 -0.19 18.11
CA THR A 219 3.28 0.24 18.67
C THR A 219 4.07 1.12 17.71
N SER A 220 4.94 1.98 18.26
CA SER A 220 5.84 2.81 17.47
C SER A 220 6.65 1.97 16.48
N LYS A 221 6.75 2.45 15.25
CA LYS A 221 7.60 1.89 14.19
C LYS A 221 8.88 2.70 13.98
N PHE A 222 9.11 3.71 14.83
CA PHE A 222 10.34 4.50 14.89
C PHE A 222 11.20 3.99 16.06
N GLY A 223 11.96 2.92 15.80
CA GLY A 223 12.68 2.16 16.83
C GLY A 223 11.88 0.94 17.30
N HIS A 224 12.11 0.52 18.55
CA HIS A 224 11.40 -0.61 19.16
C HIS A 224 10.22 -0.10 20.00
N GLY A 225 9.01 -0.19 19.46
CA GLY A 225 7.79 0.18 20.18
C GLY A 225 7.43 -0.82 21.28
N ARG A 226 7.04 -0.31 22.45
CA ARG A 226 6.68 -1.13 23.64
C ARG A 226 5.24 -0.98 24.10
N PHE A 227 4.57 0.10 23.71
CA PHE A 227 3.21 0.45 24.15
C PHE A 227 2.33 0.61 22.91
N GLN A 228 1.06 0.24 23.01
CA GLN A 228 0.07 0.34 21.95
C GLN A 228 -0.51 1.75 21.85
N THR A 229 -0.75 2.39 22.99
CA THR A 229 -1.32 3.75 23.07
C THR A 229 -0.47 4.69 23.91
N ALA A 230 -0.69 6.00 23.74
CA ALA A 230 -0.02 7.01 24.55
C ALA A 230 -0.54 7.00 26.00
N GLU A 231 -1.81 6.65 26.20
CA GLU A 231 -2.46 6.50 27.50
C GLU A 231 -1.84 5.35 28.28
N GLU A 232 -1.69 4.17 27.66
CA GLU A 232 -1.00 3.01 28.24
C GLU A 232 0.43 3.38 28.66
N LYS A 233 1.18 4.07 27.78
CA LYS A 233 2.54 4.52 28.10
C LYS A 233 2.58 5.48 29.29
N LYS A 234 1.67 6.45 29.35
CA LYS A 234 1.60 7.43 30.45
C LYS A 234 1.22 6.74 31.77
N ALA A 235 0.26 5.82 31.73
CA ALA A 235 -0.15 5.04 32.89
C ALA A 235 1.02 4.20 33.44
N PHE A 236 1.79 3.56 32.55
CA PHE A 236 2.97 2.78 32.94
C PHE A 236 4.12 3.64 33.48
N MET A 237 4.43 4.77 32.83
CA MET A 237 5.59 5.60 33.20
C MET A 237 5.33 6.52 34.40
N GLY A 238 4.07 6.85 34.69
CA GLY A 238 3.72 7.85 35.69
C GLY A 238 4.10 9.29 35.30
N PRO A 239 3.98 10.25 36.23
CA PRO A 239 4.30 11.65 35.98
C PRO A 239 5.80 11.86 35.77
N LEU A 240 6.17 12.48 34.64
CA LEU A 240 7.57 12.82 34.35
C LEU A 240 7.88 14.26 34.77
N LYS A 241 9.18 14.59 34.85
CA LYS A 241 9.65 15.96 35.20
C LYS A 241 8.98 17.04 34.36
N LYS A 242 8.88 16.85 33.04
CA LYS A 242 8.25 17.80 32.12
C LYS A 242 6.75 18.00 32.39
N ASP A 243 6.06 16.96 32.83
CA ASP A 243 4.62 17.02 33.09
C ASP A 243 4.37 17.76 34.42
N ARG A 244 5.29 17.63 35.39
CA ARG A 244 5.26 18.39 36.64
C ARG A 244 5.49 19.88 36.40
N ILE A 245 6.53 20.23 35.63
CA ILE A 245 6.84 21.63 35.27
C ILE A 245 5.65 22.25 34.52
N ALA A 246 5.09 21.56 33.54
CA ALA A 246 3.94 22.07 32.79
C ALA A 246 2.71 22.34 33.68
N LYS A 247 2.49 21.53 34.74
CA LYS A 247 1.42 21.78 35.71
C LYS A 247 1.71 22.99 36.59
N GLU A 248 2.96 23.15 37.04
CA GLU A 248 3.43 24.31 37.82
C GLU A 248 3.29 25.62 37.03
N GLU A 249 3.51 25.60 35.71
CA GLU A 249 3.35 26.77 34.82
C GLU A 249 1.89 27.15 34.55
N THR A 250 0.97 26.18 34.60
CA THR A 250 -0.47 26.41 34.35
C THR A 250 -1.29 26.72 35.61
N ALA A 251 -0.69 26.56 36.78
CA ALA A 251 -1.30 26.84 38.09
C ALA A 251 -1.07 28.30 38.49
#